data_AF-A0A077XUG0-F1
#
_entry.id   AF-A0A077XUG0-F1
#
_cell.length_a   1.000
_cell.length_b   1.000
_cell.length_c   1.000
_cell.angle_alpha   90.00
_cell.angle_beta   90.00
_cell.angle_gamma   90.00
#
_symmetry.space_group_name_H-M   'P 1'
#
loop_
_entity.id
_entity.type
_entity.pdbx_description
1 polymer ?
#
loop_
_entity_poly.entity_id
_entity_poly.type
_entity_poly.pdbx_seq_one_letter_code
_entity_poly.pdbx_strand_id
1 'polypeptide(L)'
;MKNLILDFFLTITGISAASGLVYQNNHLYLIADNSQYLYDFSLDNRQLSKIQLDKTCGDLENIAKAKKPDFEAIAFDQNRFYIYGSGSTVNRNIRLTYQKEVHTEDFSKVYQDLQQKFQVDQDNFNIEGVIHTIDEIWLFNRGNGQKAQNGIFKINKLNHHESSFSAVSLPLIDQVQTAFTDAILVDDTVYFIAAAEASNSTYLDGEIAGTILGKFKRNDLKSLDTIHIPGKHKFEGITLKEQGNGKLTFLLCEDKDDDKAETVIYSLTLDQ
;
A
#
# COMPACT_ATOMS: atom_id res chain seq x y z
N MET A 1 19.31 21.55 -1.61
CA MET A 1 18.65 20.38 -2.24
C MET A 1 18.24 19.47 -1.11
N LYS A 2 16.98 19.01 -1.06
CA LYS A 2 16.59 18.00 -0.07
C LYS A 2 17.29 16.71 -0.48
N ASN A 3 18.19 16.19 0.35
CA ASN A 3 18.82 14.92 0.04
C ASN A 3 17.79 13.81 0.29
N LEU A 4 17.70 12.91 -0.68
CA LEU A 4 16.99 11.65 -0.57
C LEU A 4 18.03 10.55 -0.73
N ILE A 5 18.11 9.66 0.25
CA ILE A 5 19.07 8.56 0.28
C ILE A 5 18.28 7.26 0.41
N LEU A 6 18.49 6.35 -0.55
CA LEU A 6 17.94 5.00 -0.53
C LEU A 6 19.08 4.04 -0.19
N ASP A 7 18.93 3.31 0.91
CA ASP A 7 19.87 2.30 1.35
C ASP A 7 19.18 0.95 1.49
N PHE A 8 19.88 -0.13 1.16
CA PHE A 8 19.45 -1.47 1.56
C PHE A 8 19.37 -1.55 3.10
N PHE A 9 18.27 -2.10 3.63
CA PHE A 9 18.11 -2.29 5.07
C PHE A 9 18.29 -3.75 5.46
N LEU A 10 17.47 -4.66 4.90
CA LEU A 10 17.58 -6.12 5.14
C LEU A 10 16.79 -6.91 4.09
N THR A 11 16.99 -8.24 4.08
CA THR A 11 16.14 -9.20 3.37
C THR A 11 15.40 -10.08 4.38
N ILE A 12 14.11 -10.29 4.17
CA ILE A 12 13.28 -11.24 4.93
C ILE A 12 12.97 -12.43 4.02
N THR A 13 13.39 -13.62 4.41
CA THR A 13 13.04 -14.86 3.71
C THR A 13 11.69 -15.40 4.20
N GLY A 14 10.89 -15.97 3.31
CA GLY A 14 9.60 -16.60 3.61
C GLY A 14 8.38 -15.74 3.30
N ILE A 15 8.55 -14.63 2.57
CA ILE A 15 7.49 -13.73 2.10
C ILE A 15 7.75 -13.47 0.62
N SER A 16 6.79 -13.78 -0.26
CA SER A 16 6.79 -13.39 -1.67
C SER A 16 5.73 -12.31 -1.90
N ALA A 17 5.92 -11.43 -2.90
CA ALA A 17 4.95 -10.42 -3.31
C ALA A 17 4.38 -9.56 -2.17
N ALA A 18 5.27 -8.93 -1.39
CA ALA A 18 4.88 -8.09 -0.27
C ALA A 18 4.25 -6.78 -0.76
N SER A 19 3.00 -6.55 -0.35
CA SER A 19 2.10 -5.51 -0.87
C SER A 19 1.64 -4.51 0.21
N GLY A 20 2.38 -4.45 1.32
CA GLY A 20 2.07 -3.50 2.39
C GLY A 20 2.95 -3.71 3.61
N LEU A 21 3.25 -2.62 4.31
CA LEU A 21 4.24 -2.61 5.39
C LEU A 21 3.85 -1.67 6.53
N VAL A 22 3.92 -2.17 7.76
CA VAL A 22 3.81 -1.36 8.99
C VAL A 22 4.99 -1.65 9.90
N TYR A 23 5.65 -0.59 10.38
CA TYR A 23 6.64 -0.68 11.44
C TYR A 23 6.03 -0.30 12.78
N GLN A 24 6.08 -1.20 13.76
CA GLN A 24 5.55 -0.95 15.10
C GLN A 24 6.38 -1.70 16.14
N ASN A 25 6.79 -1.02 17.21
CA ASN A 25 7.49 -1.62 18.35
C ASN A 25 8.72 -2.48 17.97
N ASN A 26 9.53 -2.03 17.00
CA ASN A 26 10.68 -2.77 16.48
C ASN A 26 10.35 -4.06 15.71
N HIS A 27 9.11 -4.18 15.23
CA HIS A 27 8.63 -5.24 14.36
C HIS A 27 8.19 -4.66 13.01
N LEU A 28 8.35 -5.46 11.96
CA LEU A 28 7.78 -5.21 10.64
C LEU A 28 6.60 -6.15 10.42
N TYR A 29 5.45 -5.57 10.18
CA TYR A 29 4.23 -6.28 9.84
C TYR A 29 3.98 -6.15 8.35
N LEU A 30 3.89 -7.28 7.65
CA LEU A 30 3.74 -7.30 6.19
C LEU A 30 2.51 -8.10 5.78
N ILE A 31 1.90 -7.67 4.69
CA ILE A 31 0.93 -8.44 3.92
C ILE A 31 1.54 -8.79 2.57
N ALA A 32 0.97 -9.79 1.92
CA ALA A 32 1.35 -10.17 0.57
C ALA A 32 0.10 -10.46 -0.27
N ASP A 33 0.17 -10.11 -1.55
CA ASP A 33 -0.96 -10.15 -2.48
C ASP A 33 -1.50 -11.58 -2.71
N ASN A 34 -0.64 -12.58 -2.46
CA ASN A 34 -0.83 -14.00 -2.74
C ASN A 34 -0.94 -14.86 -1.48
N SER A 35 -1.10 -14.22 -0.31
CA SER A 35 -1.04 -14.86 1.01
C SER A 35 -2.26 -14.53 1.88
N GLN A 36 -2.59 -15.43 2.81
CA GLN A 36 -3.54 -15.19 3.90
C GLN A 36 -2.84 -15.10 5.26
N TYR A 37 -1.61 -14.60 5.28
CA TYR A 37 -0.88 -14.31 6.50
C TYR A 37 -0.68 -12.81 6.69
N LEU A 38 -0.81 -12.38 7.94
CA LEU A 38 -0.09 -11.21 8.43
C LEU A 38 1.25 -11.71 8.94
N TYR A 39 2.31 -11.31 8.26
CA TYR A 39 3.68 -11.63 8.62
C TYR A 39 4.14 -10.68 9.72
N ASP A 40 4.77 -11.21 10.76
CA ASP A 40 5.35 -10.45 11.88
C ASP A 40 6.84 -10.77 11.96
N PHE A 41 7.68 -9.81 11.55
CA PHE A 41 9.13 -9.94 11.57
C PHE A 41 9.74 -9.06 12.67
N SER A 42 10.34 -9.68 13.68
CA SER A 42 11.03 -8.96 14.75
C SER A 42 12.42 -8.50 14.31
N LEU A 43 12.74 -7.21 14.44
CA LEU A 43 14.08 -6.68 14.14
C LEU A 43 15.12 -7.04 15.21
N ASP A 44 14.69 -7.35 16.44
CA ASP A 44 15.60 -7.70 17.54
C ASP A 44 16.24 -9.06 17.35
N ASN A 45 15.44 -10.08 17.06
CA ASN A 45 15.89 -11.46 16.96
C ASN A 45 15.89 -12.01 15.53
N ARG A 46 15.44 -11.22 14.55
CA ARG A 46 15.34 -11.57 13.13
C ARG A 46 14.50 -12.82 12.85
N GLN A 47 13.42 -13.00 13.61
CA GLN A 47 12.48 -14.10 13.43
C GLN A 47 11.19 -13.65 12.72
N LEU A 48 10.77 -14.45 11.75
CA LEU A 48 9.50 -14.33 11.07
C LEU A 48 8.46 -15.24 11.73
N SER A 49 7.35 -14.66 12.16
CA SER A 49 6.13 -15.36 12.57
C SER A 49 5.01 -15.09 11.57
N LYS A 50 4.04 -16.00 11.49
CA LYS A 50 2.89 -15.89 10.59
C LYS A 50 1.59 -15.96 11.38
N ILE A 51 0.71 -14.99 11.17
CA ILE A 51 -0.62 -14.93 11.77
C ILE A 51 -1.64 -15.25 10.68
N GLN A 52 -2.31 -16.40 10.78
CA GLN A 52 -3.31 -16.82 9.80
C GLN A 52 -4.53 -15.90 9.83
N LEU A 53 -4.81 -15.27 8.69
CA LEU A 53 -5.89 -14.30 8.50
C LEU A 53 -7.24 -14.96 8.23
N ASP A 54 -7.27 -16.07 7.51
CA ASP A 54 -8.46 -16.87 7.31
C ASP A 54 -8.27 -18.28 7.86
N LYS A 55 -8.98 -18.58 8.96
CA LYS A 55 -8.95 -19.90 9.60
C LYS A 55 -9.77 -20.96 8.86
N THR A 56 -10.58 -20.56 7.88
CA THR A 56 -11.48 -21.45 7.15
C THR A 56 -10.86 -21.98 5.85
N CYS A 57 -9.86 -21.28 5.31
CA CYS A 57 -9.15 -21.69 4.11
C CYS A 57 -7.94 -22.59 4.42
N GLY A 58 -7.70 -23.59 3.56
CA GLY A 58 -6.50 -24.43 3.59
C GLY A 58 -5.36 -23.89 2.72
N ASP A 59 -5.66 -23.05 1.72
CA ASP A 59 -4.67 -22.41 0.85
C ASP A 59 -4.25 -21.07 1.49
N LEU A 60 -3.02 -21.01 2.00
CA LEU A 60 -2.53 -19.88 2.82
C LEU A 60 -1.43 -19.05 2.17
N GLU A 61 -0.67 -19.59 1.22
CA GLU A 61 0.42 -18.90 0.52
C GLU A 61 0.48 -19.35 -0.95
N ASN A 62 1.04 -18.50 -1.82
CA ASN A 62 1.12 -18.74 -3.27
C ASN A 62 -0.27 -19.06 -3.88
N ILE A 63 -1.29 -18.35 -3.40
CA ILE A 63 -2.68 -18.60 -3.77
C ILE A 63 -2.87 -18.15 -5.22
N ALA A 64 -3.48 -19.03 -6.03
CA ALA A 64 -3.72 -18.74 -7.44
C ALA A 64 -4.47 -17.41 -7.63
N LYS A 65 -4.10 -16.63 -8.66
CA LYS A 65 -4.63 -15.28 -8.96
C LYS A 65 -6.16 -15.15 -8.89
N ALA A 66 -6.89 -16.17 -9.36
CA ALA A 66 -8.36 -16.19 -9.36
C ALA A 66 -9.00 -16.36 -7.97
N LYS A 67 -8.24 -16.87 -6.99
CA LYS A 67 -8.70 -17.16 -5.63
C LYS A 67 -8.11 -16.22 -4.57
N LYS A 68 -7.02 -15.51 -4.87
CA LYS A 68 -6.31 -14.71 -3.86
C LYS A 68 -7.18 -13.54 -3.36
N PRO A 69 -7.19 -13.27 -2.05
CA PRO A 69 -7.92 -12.15 -1.47
C PRO A 69 -7.35 -10.80 -1.89
N ASP A 70 -6.11 -10.77 -2.41
CA ASP A 70 -5.46 -9.57 -2.96
C ASP A 70 -5.39 -8.50 -1.86
N PHE A 71 -4.75 -8.84 -0.74
CA PHE A 71 -4.51 -7.88 0.32
C PHE A 71 -3.43 -6.90 -0.17
N GLU A 72 -3.81 -5.64 -0.35
CA GLU A 72 -2.95 -4.61 -0.97
C GLU A 72 -2.85 -3.35 -0.10
N ALA A 73 -3.50 -3.32 1.06
CA ALA A 73 -3.42 -2.16 1.94
C ALA A 73 -3.51 -2.56 3.42
N ILE A 74 -2.61 -2.02 4.23
CA ILE A 74 -2.55 -2.26 5.67
C ILE A 74 -2.37 -0.94 6.44
N ALA A 75 -3.10 -0.80 7.55
CA ALA A 75 -2.89 0.27 8.52
C ALA A 75 -2.87 -0.27 9.95
N PHE A 76 -2.14 0.40 10.83
CA PHE A 76 -2.20 0.17 12.28
C PHE A 76 -2.81 1.38 12.98
N ASP A 77 -3.94 1.17 13.65
CA ASP A 77 -4.70 2.23 14.32
C ASP A 77 -5.31 1.67 15.61
N GLN A 78 -5.26 2.43 16.70
CA GLN A 78 -5.81 2.05 18.01
C GLN A 78 -5.45 0.63 18.46
N ASN A 79 -4.16 0.27 18.32
CA ASN A 79 -3.62 -1.05 18.69
C ASN A 79 -4.26 -2.23 17.93
N ARG A 80 -4.62 -2.00 16.66
CA ARG A 80 -5.23 -2.98 15.77
C ARG A 80 -4.72 -2.78 14.34
N PHE A 81 -4.45 -3.87 13.65
CA PHE A 81 -4.20 -3.88 12.22
C PHE A 81 -5.52 -3.93 11.46
N TYR A 82 -5.59 -3.17 10.38
CA TYR A 82 -6.66 -3.17 9.40
C TYR A 82 -6.04 -3.54 8.06
N ILE A 83 -6.55 -4.58 7.43
CA ILE A 83 -6.04 -5.12 6.17
C ILE A 83 -7.19 -5.12 5.18
N TYR A 84 -6.96 -4.60 3.98
CA TYR A 84 -7.97 -4.42 2.96
C TYR A 84 -7.62 -5.22 1.72
N GLY A 85 -8.60 -5.94 1.20
CA GLY A 85 -8.54 -6.44 -0.17
C GLY A 85 -8.70 -5.29 -1.15
N SER A 86 -8.11 -5.44 -2.34
CA SER A 86 -8.05 -4.36 -3.35
C SER A 86 -9.42 -3.92 -3.90
N GLY A 87 -10.47 -4.73 -3.74
CA GLY A 87 -11.81 -4.45 -4.26
C GLY A 87 -11.94 -4.49 -5.79
N SER A 88 -10.88 -4.87 -6.50
CA SER A 88 -10.85 -4.95 -7.98
C SER A 88 -11.70 -6.10 -8.55
N THR A 89 -12.07 -7.08 -7.71
CA THR A 89 -13.07 -8.09 -8.05
C THR A 89 -13.93 -8.41 -6.82
N VAL A 90 -15.07 -9.09 -7.04
CA VAL A 90 -16.02 -9.42 -5.96
C VAL A 90 -15.36 -10.18 -4.80
N ASN A 91 -14.40 -11.06 -5.08
CA ASN A 91 -13.70 -11.86 -4.07
C ASN A 91 -12.68 -11.05 -3.24
N ARG A 92 -12.42 -9.81 -3.63
CA ARG A 92 -11.43 -8.90 -3.01
C ARG A 92 -12.09 -7.80 -2.19
N ASN A 93 -13.42 -7.83 -2.05
CA ASN A 93 -14.21 -6.88 -1.28
C ASN A 93 -14.23 -7.22 0.22
N ILE A 94 -13.07 -7.34 0.83
CA ILE A 94 -12.91 -7.83 2.20
C ILE A 94 -12.09 -6.84 3.02
N ARG A 95 -12.46 -6.69 4.30
CA ARG A 95 -11.63 -6.05 5.31
C ARG A 95 -11.40 -7.02 6.46
N LEU A 96 -10.15 -7.16 6.87
CA LEU A 96 -9.78 -7.89 8.07
C LEU A 96 -9.29 -6.95 9.14
N THR A 97 -9.52 -7.32 10.40
CA THR A 97 -8.87 -6.65 11.52
C THR A 97 -8.20 -7.64 12.46
N TYR A 98 -7.05 -7.26 13.01
CA TYR A 98 -6.28 -8.11 13.92
C TYR A 98 -5.74 -7.32 15.11
N GLN A 99 -5.98 -7.84 16.32
CA GLN A 99 -5.38 -7.37 17.58
C GLN A 99 -4.95 -8.54 18.47
N LYS A 100 -5.84 -9.52 18.61
CA LYS A 100 -5.58 -10.82 19.26
C LYS A 100 -6.19 -11.95 18.45
N GLU A 101 -7.37 -11.68 17.89
CA GLU A 101 -8.09 -12.55 16.98
C GLU A 101 -8.38 -11.80 15.69
N VAL A 102 -8.47 -12.54 14.59
CA VAL A 102 -8.81 -12.00 13.28
C VAL A 102 -10.31 -11.91 13.15
N HIS A 103 -10.79 -10.76 12.68
CA HIS A 103 -12.19 -10.51 12.38
C HIS A 103 -12.33 -10.16 10.90
N THR A 104 -13.24 -10.84 10.22
CA THR A 104 -13.51 -10.64 8.80
C THR A 104 -14.79 -9.86 8.61
N GLU A 105 -14.75 -8.86 7.74
CA GLU A 105 -15.88 -8.03 7.37
C GLU A 105 -16.04 -8.02 5.85
N ASP A 106 -17.28 -8.21 5.39
CA ASP A 106 -17.66 -7.98 4.00
C ASP A 106 -17.68 -6.46 3.75
N PHE A 107 -16.79 -6.01 2.87
CA PHE A 107 -16.62 -4.61 2.53
C PHE A 107 -17.26 -4.23 1.19
N SER A 108 -17.99 -5.17 0.56
CA SER A 108 -18.63 -5.01 -0.74
C SER A 108 -19.56 -3.81 -0.79
N LYS A 109 -20.40 -3.62 0.24
CA LYS A 109 -21.35 -2.52 0.26
C LYS A 109 -20.64 -1.16 0.32
N VAL A 110 -19.57 -1.06 1.10
CA VAL A 110 -18.77 0.16 1.21
C VAL A 110 -18.11 0.48 -0.13
N TYR A 111 -17.42 -0.49 -0.75
CA TYR A 111 -16.77 -0.29 -2.05
C TYR A 111 -17.78 0.05 -3.16
N GLN A 112 -18.92 -0.64 -3.23
CA GLN A 112 -19.99 -0.30 -4.18
C GLN A 112 -20.52 1.11 -3.99
N ASP A 113 -20.72 1.55 -2.75
CA ASP A 113 -21.22 2.89 -2.45
C ASP A 113 -20.19 3.97 -2.87
N LEU A 114 -18.89 3.72 -2.67
CA LEU A 114 -17.83 4.62 -3.16
C LEU A 114 -17.80 4.69 -4.70
N GLN A 115 -17.80 3.54 -5.37
CA GLN A 115 -17.81 3.44 -6.83
C GLN A 115 -19.01 4.21 -7.41
N GLN A 116 -20.22 3.98 -6.88
CA GLN A 116 -21.43 4.65 -7.35
C GLN A 116 -21.43 6.15 -7.05
N LYS A 117 -21.06 6.55 -5.83
CA LYS A 117 -21.09 7.96 -5.41
C LYS A 117 -20.11 8.80 -6.21
N PHE A 118 -18.93 8.27 -6.53
CA PHE A 118 -17.85 9.01 -7.18
C PHE A 118 -17.62 8.63 -8.64
N GLN A 119 -18.47 7.77 -9.21
CA GLN A 119 -18.42 7.35 -10.62
C GLN A 119 -17.07 6.73 -11.01
N VAL A 120 -16.48 5.97 -10.09
CA VAL A 120 -15.31 5.12 -10.34
C VAL A 120 -15.85 3.73 -10.65
N ASP A 121 -15.76 3.30 -11.89
CA ASP A 121 -16.26 1.97 -12.29
C ASP A 121 -15.34 0.85 -11.78
N GLN A 122 -15.83 -0.38 -11.83
CA GLN A 122 -15.14 -1.55 -11.29
C GLN A 122 -13.77 -1.78 -11.92
N ASP A 123 -13.59 -1.45 -13.21
CA ASP A 123 -12.32 -1.62 -13.93
C ASP A 123 -11.27 -0.58 -13.50
N ASN A 124 -11.68 0.46 -12.78
CA ASN A 124 -10.81 1.51 -12.25
C ASN A 124 -10.80 1.56 -10.71
N PHE A 125 -11.42 0.59 -10.03
CA PHE A 125 -11.44 0.50 -8.57
C PHE A 125 -10.41 -0.54 -8.10
N ASN A 126 -9.29 -0.08 -7.56
CA ASN A 126 -8.21 -0.93 -7.08
C ASN A 126 -7.48 -0.24 -5.93
N ILE A 127 -7.74 -0.65 -4.69
CA ILE A 127 -7.17 -0.04 -3.50
C ILE A 127 -5.79 -0.64 -3.23
N GLU A 128 -4.78 0.20 -3.11
CA GLU A 128 -3.38 -0.20 -2.82
C GLU A 128 -2.73 0.71 -1.77
N GLY A 129 -3.53 1.22 -0.84
CA GLY A 129 -2.98 2.04 0.22
C GLY A 129 -4.08 2.55 1.13
N VAL A 130 -3.75 2.67 2.40
CA VAL A 130 -4.74 3.08 3.41
C VAL A 130 -4.12 3.91 4.52
N ILE A 131 -4.75 5.03 4.84
CA ILE A 131 -4.46 5.82 6.03
C ILE A 131 -5.69 5.86 6.92
N HIS A 132 -5.49 5.60 8.21
CA HIS A 132 -6.50 5.83 9.22
C HIS A 132 -6.21 7.12 9.98
N THR A 133 -7.20 8.01 10.07
CA THR A 133 -7.21 9.14 11.00
C THR A 133 -8.25 8.90 12.09
N ILE A 134 -8.42 9.84 13.01
CA ILE A 134 -9.45 9.73 14.06
C ILE A 134 -10.87 9.67 13.47
N ASP A 135 -11.11 10.38 12.38
CA ASP A 135 -12.40 10.68 11.79
C ASP A 135 -12.59 10.12 10.37
N GLU A 136 -11.52 9.70 9.71
CA GLU A 136 -11.56 9.29 8.30
C GLU A 136 -10.76 8.01 8.03
N ILE A 137 -11.13 7.31 6.95
CA ILE A 137 -10.34 6.27 6.29
C ILE A 137 -10.02 6.78 4.89
N TRP A 138 -8.74 6.88 4.56
CA TRP A 138 -8.30 7.35 3.24
C TRP A 138 -7.83 6.14 2.45
N LEU A 139 -8.51 5.82 1.35
CA LEU A 139 -8.15 4.71 0.46
C LEU A 139 -7.52 5.27 -0.81
N PHE A 140 -6.31 4.78 -1.12
CA PHE A 140 -5.54 5.19 -2.29
C PHE A 140 -5.84 4.22 -3.42
N ASN A 141 -6.45 4.74 -4.48
CA ASN A 141 -6.87 3.98 -5.64
C ASN A 141 -5.78 4.01 -6.71
N ARG A 142 -5.26 2.84 -7.08
CA ARG A 142 -4.32 2.67 -8.19
C ARG A 142 -5.03 2.86 -9.52
N GLY A 143 -4.52 3.76 -10.34
CA GLY A 143 -5.01 3.98 -11.70
C GLY A 143 -4.46 2.96 -12.71
N ASN A 144 -4.81 1.68 -12.60
CA ASN A 144 -4.40 0.63 -13.55
C ASN A 144 -5.43 0.33 -14.66
N GLY A 145 -6.65 0.85 -14.57
CA GLY A 145 -7.66 0.76 -15.62
C GLY A 145 -7.37 1.70 -16.81
N GLN A 146 -8.16 1.60 -17.89
CA GLN A 146 -7.97 2.42 -19.11
C GLN A 146 -8.02 3.94 -18.86
N LYS A 147 -8.69 4.38 -17.78
CA LYS A 147 -8.77 5.79 -17.40
C LYS A 147 -7.59 6.24 -16.55
N ALA A 148 -6.69 5.33 -16.17
CA ALA A 148 -5.55 5.56 -15.31
C ALA A 148 -5.89 6.40 -14.06
N GLN A 149 -7.03 6.09 -13.43
CA GLN A 149 -7.65 6.96 -12.44
C GLN A 149 -7.02 6.80 -11.05
N ASN A 150 -5.84 7.38 -10.87
CA ASN A 150 -5.27 7.58 -9.55
C ASN A 150 -6.16 8.52 -8.73
N GLY A 151 -6.41 8.18 -7.48
CA GLY A 151 -7.20 9.04 -6.62
C GLY A 151 -7.26 8.59 -5.17
N ILE A 152 -7.85 9.44 -4.33
CA ILE A 152 -7.96 9.22 -2.90
C ILE A 152 -9.43 9.33 -2.52
N PHE A 153 -10.00 8.22 -2.05
CA PHE A 153 -11.28 8.23 -1.35
C PHE A 153 -11.04 8.63 0.10
N LYS A 154 -11.72 9.67 0.60
CA LYS A 154 -11.76 9.97 2.03
C LYS A 154 -13.13 9.60 2.56
N ILE A 155 -13.20 8.54 3.35
CA ILE A 155 -14.43 8.03 3.97
C ILE A 155 -14.54 8.65 5.35
N ASN A 156 -15.56 9.48 5.57
CA ASN A 156 -15.84 10.00 6.90
C ASN A 156 -16.50 8.90 7.75
N LYS A 157 -15.91 8.58 8.91
CA LYS A 157 -16.31 7.50 9.81
C LYS A 157 -17.64 7.75 10.51
N LEU A 158 -18.06 9.01 10.65
CA LEU A 158 -19.29 9.41 11.35
C LEU A 158 -20.43 9.74 10.39
N ASN A 159 -20.11 10.35 9.24
CA ASN A 159 -21.07 10.77 8.24
C ASN A 159 -20.60 10.41 6.83
N HIS A 160 -20.96 9.22 6.34
CA HIS A 160 -20.57 8.75 5.01
C HIS A 160 -20.98 9.69 3.87
N HIS A 161 -21.99 10.55 4.05
CA HIS A 161 -22.37 11.56 3.06
C HIS A 161 -21.30 12.63 2.85
N GLU A 162 -20.47 12.91 3.85
CA GLU A 162 -19.33 13.83 3.76
C GLU A 162 -18.07 13.19 3.14
N SER A 163 -18.11 11.89 2.84
CA SER A 163 -17.01 11.24 2.13
C SER A 163 -16.76 11.93 0.79
N SER A 164 -15.51 11.97 0.34
CA SER A 164 -15.09 12.61 -0.91
C SER A 164 -14.16 11.71 -1.72
N PHE A 165 -14.01 12.04 -3.01
CA PHE A 165 -12.99 11.46 -3.87
C PHE A 165 -12.23 12.59 -4.56
N SER A 166 -10.91 12.50 -4.57
CA SER A 166 -10.04 13.43 -5.28
C SER A 166 -9.18 12.66 -6.28
N ALA A 167 -9.38 12.90 -7.57
CA ALA A 167 -8.48 12.41 -8.60
C ALA A 167 -7.11 13.08 -8.46
N VAL A 168 -6.04 12.31 -8.68
CA VAL A 168 -4.66 12.78 -8.55
C VAL A 168 -3.93 12.53 -9.86
N SER A 169 -3.40 13.59 -10.47
CA SER A 169 -2.48 13.45 -11.59
C SER A 169 -1.08 13.20 -11.06
N LEU A 170 -0.56 11.99 -11.30
CA LEU A 170 0.80 11.60 -10.94
C LEU A 170 1.72 11.66 -12.17
N PRO A 171 3.01 12.02 -12.00
CA PRO A 171 3.95 12.14 -13.11
C PRO A 171 4.27 10.77 -13.75
N LEU A 172 4.79 10.80 -14.97
CA LEU A 172 5.32 9.61 -15.65
C LEU A 172 6.78 9.36 -15.23
N ILE A 173 7.20 8.10 -15.20
CA ILE A 173 8.63 7.71 -15.21
C ILE A 173 8.86 7.01 -16.54
N ASP A 174 9.80 7.50 -17.36
CA ASP A 174 10.11 6.90 -18.67
C ASP A 174 8.86 6.65 -19.55
N GLN A 175 7.92 7.59 -19.56
CA GLN A 175 6.61 7.52 -20.24
C GLN A 175 5.62 6.48 -19.68
N VAL A 176 5.96 5.79 -18.61
CA VAL A 176 5.08 4.86 -17.90
C VAL A 176 4.33 5.61 -16.80
N GLN A 177 3.01 5.40 -16.73
CA GLN A 177 2.16 6.03 -15.72
C GLN A 177 2.50 5.47 -14.33
N THR A 178 2.81 6.37 -13.39
CA THR A 178 2.89 5.98 -11.98
C THR A 178 1.50 5.84 -11.40
N ALA A 179 1.33 4.88 -10.49
CA ALA A 179 0.08 4.68 -9.78
C ALA A 179 0.34 4.33 -8.32
N PHE A 180 -0.57 4.75 -7.42
CA PHE A 180 -0.38 4.55 -5.98
C PHE A 180 -0.15 3.09 -5.63
N THR A 181 0.79 2.84 -4.73
CA THR A 181 1.10 1.51 -4.19
C THR A 181 1.17 1.44 -2.68
N ASP A 182 1.29 2.58 -1.97
CA ASP A 182 1.01 2.70 -0.53
C ASP A 182 1.07 4.18 -0.07
N ALA A 183 0.58 4.49 1.15
CA ALA A 183 0.70 5.81 1.76
C ALA A 183 0.67 5.81 3.30
N ILE A 184 1.34 6.79 3.90
CA ILE A 184 1.37 7.04 5.35
C ILE A 184 1.15 8.53 5.66
N LEU A 185 0.50 8.82 6.79
CA LEU A 185 0.40 10.15 7.36
C LEU A 185 1.46 10.35 8.44
N VAL A 186 2.32 11.34 8.28
CA VAL A 186 3.29 11.78 9.29
C VAL A 186 3.00 13.25 9.63
N ASP A 187 2.61 13.47 10.88
CA ASP A 187 2.02 14.74 11.33
C ASP A 187 0.85 15.18 10.41
N ASP A 188 0.95 16.34 9.77
CA ASP A 188 -0.05 16.83 8.80
C ASP A 188 0.37 16.61 7.33
N THR A 189 1.35 15.74 7.07
CA THR A 189 1.88 15.49 5.73
C THR A 189 1.65 14.04 5.34
N VAL A 190 0.93 13.83 4.24
CA VAL A 190 0.85 12.52 3.62
C VAL A 190 2.12 12.32 2.81
N TYR A 191 2.75 11.16 3.01
CA TYR A 191 3.78 10.61 2.14
C TYR A 191 3.19 9.39 1.45
N PHE A 192 3.39 9.28 0.15
CA PHE A 192 2.91 8.14 -0.62
C PHE A 192 4.00 7.66 -1.56
N ILE A 193 3.91 6.40 -1.95
CA ILE A 193 4.68 5.84 -3.03
C ILE A 193 3.77 5.51 -4.22
N ALA A 194 4.32 5.66 -5.41
CA ALA A 194 3.65 5.29 -6.63
C ALA A 194 4.65 4.66 -7.60
N ALA A 195 4.41 3.41 -7.98
CA ALA A 195 5.26 2.66 -8.90
C ALA A 195 4.80 2.86 -10.34
N ALA A 196 5.76 2.90 -11.26
CA ALA A 196 5.54 2.86 -12.70
C ALA A 196 5.89 1.47 -13.21
N GLU A 197 4.85 0.70 -13.54
CA GLU A 197 4.95 -0.64 -14.10
C GLU A 197 4.29 -0.63 -15.48
N ALA A 198 5.05 -0.98 -16.51
CA ALA A 198 4.53 -1.01 -17.86
C ALA A 198 3.55 -2.20 -17.99
N SER A 199 2.27 -1.90 -18.20
CA SER A 199 1.26 -2.89 -18.55
C SER A 199 0.78 -2.69 -19.99
N ASN A 200 0.48 -3.78 -20.69
CA ASN A 200 -0.15 -3.79 -22.03
C ASN A 200 0.71 -3.32 -23.21
N SER A 201 2.03 -3.56 -23.21
CA SER A 201 2.83 -3.44 -24.43
C SER A 201 3.31 -4.81 -24.91
N THR A 202 3.37 -5.03 -26.23
CA THR A 202 3.87 -6.29 -26.82
C THR A 202 5.35 -6.57 -26.55
N TYR A 203 6.08 -5.65 -25.90
CA TYR A 203 7.53 -5.70 -25.74
C TYR A 203 8.04 -5.43 -24.30
N LEU A 204 7.27 -4.75 -23.44
CA LEU A 204 7.69 -4.28 -22.09
C LEU A 204 6.67 -4.64 -20.99
N ASP A 205 5.81 -5.65 -21.21
CA ASP A 205 4.82 -6.05 -20.19
C ASP A 205 5.54 -6.52 -18.91
N GLY A 206 5.23 -5.86 -17.79
CA GLY A 206 5.86 -6.09 -16.48
C GLY A 206 7.21 -5.38 -16.28
N GLU A 207 7.66 -4.50 -17.18
CA GLU A 207 8.89 -3.73 -16.90
C GLU A 207 8.64 -2.67 -15.82
N ILE A 208 9.39 -2.76 -14.73
CA ILE A 208 9.44 -1.77 -13.66
C ILE A 208 10.31 -0.58 -14.11
N ALA A 209 9.68 0.58 -14.30
CA ALA A 209 10.38 1.82 -14.65
C ALA A 209 10.95 2.54 -13.41
N GLY A 210 10.32 2.37 -12.24
CA GLY A 210 10.76 2.94 -10.97
C GLY A 210 9.59 3.34 -10.06
N THR A 211 9.90 4.00 -8.95
CA THR A 211 8.91 4.46 -7.97
C THR A 211 9.19 5.92 -7.59
N ILE A 212 8.15 6.75 -7.52
CA ILE A 212 8.23 8.08 -6.91
C ILE A 212 7.85 8.05 -5.42
N LEU A 213 8.49 8.90 -4.63
CA LEU A 213 7.96 9.35 -3.35
C LEU A 213 7.22 10.67 -3.60
N GLY A 214 5.93 10.70 -3.28
CA GLY A 214 5.15 11.93 -3.29
C GLY A 214 4.78 12.39 -1.88
N LYS A 215 4.49 13.67 -1.74
CA LYS A 215 3.96 14.24 -0.51
C LYS A 215 3.01 15.39 -0.77
N PHE A 216 2.06 15.57 0.14
CA PHE A 216 1.16 16.73 0.16
C PHE A 216 0.67 16.98 1.59
N LYS A 217 0.21 18.20 1.89
CA LYS A 217 -0.42 18.48 3.18
C LYS A 217 -1.82 17.90 3.21
N ARG A 218 -2.22 17.30 4.33
CA ARG A 218 -3.49 16.56 4.46
C ARG A 218 -4.73 17.35 3.95
N ASN A 219 -4.71 18.67 4.13
CA ASN A 219 -5.78 19.61 3.77
C ASN A 219 -5.52 20.36 2.45
N ASP A 220 -4.41 20.08 1.77
CA ASP A 220 -4.02 20.73 0.52
C ASP A 220 -3.33 19.73 -0.41
N LEU A 221 -4.13 18.94 -1.12
CA LEU A 221 -3.68 18.03 -2.16
C LEU A 221 -3.11 18.77 -3.38
N LYS A 222 -3.36 20.08 -3.53
CA LYS A 222 -2.87 20.86 -4.68
C LYS A 222 -1.37 21.14 -4.58
N SER A 223 -0.80 21.13 -3.38
CA SER A 223 0.65 21.25 -3.15
C SER A 223 1.36 19.88 -3.20
N LEU A 224 0.99 19.06 -4.18
CA LEU A 224 1.65 17.79 -4.46
C LEU A 224 3.09 18.03 -4.92
N ASP A 225 4.05 17.47 -4.18
CA ASP A 225 5.47 17.44 -4.54
C ASP A 225 5.92 15.99 -4.68
N THR A 226 6.72 15.69 -5.71
CA THR A 226 7.14 14.33 -6.04
C THR A 226 8.63 14.30 -6.34
N ILE A 227 9.30 13.24 -5.89
CA ILE A 227 10.71 12.97 -6.17
C ILE A 227 10.86 11.52 -6.61
N HIS A 228 11.66 11.28 -7.65
CA HIS A 228 12.00 9.93 -8.09
C HIS A 228 12.92 9.26 -7.06
N ILE A 229 12.56 8.06 -6.61
CA ILE A 229 13.44 7.25 -5.78
C ILE A 229 14.49 6.61 -6.68
N PRO A 230 15.80 6.68 -6.35
CA PRO A 230 16.86 6.10 -7.18
C PRO A 230 16.67 4.60 -7.46
N GLY A 231 16.95 4.18 -8.69
CA GLY A 231 16.85 2.78 -9.13
C GLY A 231 15.56 2.46 -9.85
N LYS A 232 15.39 1.17 -10.21
CA LYS A 232 14.18 0.62 -10.86
C LYS A 232 13.49 -0.35 -9.92
N HIS A 233 13.10 0.17 -8.75
CA HIS A 233 12.41 -0.60 -7.71
C HIS A 233 10.91 -0.39 -7.82
N LYS A 234 10.13 -1.46 -7.59
CA LYS A 234 8.67 -1.41 -7.41
C LYS A 234 8.42 -1.53 -5.91
N PHE A 235 8.20 -0.38 -5.27
CA PHE A 235 7.89 -0.36 -3.84
C PHE A 235 6.37 -0.44 -3.65
N GLU A 236 5.93 -1.32 -2.76
CA GLU A 236 4.51 -1.59 -2.47
C GLU A 236 4.19 -1.52 -0.97
N GLY A 237 5.08 -0.91 -0.18
CA GLY A 237 4.77 -0.57 1.19
C GLY A 237 5.65 0.56 1.70
N ILE A 238 5.10 1.45 2.52
CA ILE A 238 5.82 2.55 3.16
C ILE A 238 5.41 2.70 4.62
N THR A 239 6.40 2.75 5.51
CA THR A 239 6.15 3.05 6.93
C THR A 239 7.22 3.99 7.48
N LEU A 240 6.86 4.83 8.45
CA LEU A 240 7.82 5.66 9.17
C LEU A 240 8.57 4.79 10.19
N LYS A 241 9.90 4.83 10.16
CA LYS A 241 10.76 4.20 11.16
C LYS A 241 11.19 5.19 12.22
N GLU A 242 11.70 6.35 11.79
CA GLU A 242 12.29 7.36 12.66
C GLU A 242 12.01 8.78 12.13
N GLN A 243 11.78 9.70 13.07
CA GLN A 243 11.66 11.13 12.82
C GLN A 243 12.50 11.88 13.86
N GLY A 244 13.42 12.73 13.41
CA GLY A 244 14.28 13.49 14.31
C GLY A 244 15.46 14.14 13.59
N ASN A 245 16.11 15.11 14.23
CA ASN A 245 17.30 15.80 13.70
C ASN A 245 17.10 16.42 12.30
N GLY A 246 15.88 16.87 12.00
CA GLY A 246 15.52 17.41 10.67
C GLY A 246 15.47 16.34 9.57
N LYS A 247 15.27 15.07 9.93
CA LYS A 247 15.17 13.95 8.98
C LYS A 247 13.96 13.08 9.25
N LEU A 248 13.45 12.49 8.17
CA LEU A 248 12.52 11.37 8.21
C LEU A 248 13.19 10.15 7.60
N THR A 249 13.05 9.01 8.25
CA THR A 249 13.50 7.72 7.73
C THR A 249 12.29 6.81 7.59
N PHE A 250 11.99 6.43 6.36
CA PHE A 250 10.96 5.45 6.03
C PHE A 250 11.60 4.09 5.78
N LEU A 251 10.83 3.03 6.00
CA LEU A 251 11.11 1.72 5.44
C LEU A 251 10.16 1.45 4.27
N LEU A 252 10.69 0.80 3.24
CA LEU A 252 9.95 0.40 2.05
C LEU A 252 10.08 -1.11 1.84
N CYS A 253 9.00 -1.79 1.45
CA CYS A 253 9.10 -3.17 0.94
C CYS A 253 9.05 -3.15 -0.60
N GLU A 254 9.94 -3.92 -1.20
CA GLU A 254 10.01 -4.11 -2.65
C GLU A 254 9.25 -5.38 -3.04
N ASP A 255 8.39 -5.27 -4.04
CA ASP A 255 7.91 -6.40 -4.82
C ASP A 255 8.77 -6.53 -6.09
N LYS A 256 9.41 -7.68 -6.27
CA LYS A 256 10.32 -7.91 -7.40
C LYS A 256 9.64 -8.55 -8.60
N ASP A 257 8.33 -8.83 -8.52
CA ASP A 257 7.60 -9.60 -9.52
C ASP A 257 8.34 -10.92 -9.88
N ASP A 258 8.96 -11.56 -8.87
CA ASP A 258 9.65 -12.84 -9.01
C ASP A 258 9.09 -13.92 -8.08
N ASP A 259 9.34 -15.18 -8.42
CA ASP A 259 8.82 -16.33 -7.65
C ASP A 259 9.63 -16.60 -6.37
N LYS A 260 10.56 -15.73 -5.98
CA LYS A 260 11.36 -15.98 -4.76
C LYS A 260 10.52 -15.66 -3.53
N ALA A 261 10.57 -16.56 -2.57
CA ALA A 261 10.05 -16.32 -1.23
C ALA A 261 11.01 -15.43 -0.42
N GLU A 262 11.32 -14.24 -0.91
CA GLU A 262 12.07 -13.20 -0.20
C GLU A 262 11.47 -11.82 -0.45
N THR A 263 11.52 -10.96 0.56
CA THR A 263 11.15 -9.55 0.47
C THR A 263 12.35 -8.72 0.90
N VAL A 264 12.70 -7.71 0.09
CA VAL A 264 13.76 -6.76 0.44
C VAL A 264 13.16 -5.52 1.06
N ILE A 265 13.74 -5.10 2.19
CA ILE A 265 13.39 -3.86 2.86
C ILE A 265 14.50 -2.85 2.60
N TYR A 266 14.09 -1.64 2.22
CA TYR A 266 14.96 -0.49 2.02
C TYR A 266 14.68 0.58 3.08
N SER A 267 15.70 1.38 3.39
CA SER A 267 15.59 2.58 4.20
C SER A 267 15.67 3.80 3.30
N LEU A 268 14.64 4.65 3.34
CA LEU A 268 14.57 5.89 2.60
C LEU A 268 14.67 7.08 3.55
N THR A 269 15.80 7.79 3.52
CA THR A 269 16.02 8.97 4.38
C THR A 269 15.81 10.26 3.59
N LEU A 270 14.99 11.16 4.14
CA LEU A 270 14.67 12.47 3.59
C LEU A 270 15.06 13.59 4.58
N ASP A 271 15.83 14.57 4.11
CA ASP A 271 16.06 15.81 4.85
C ASP A 271 14.80 16.71 4.81
N GLN A 272 14.31 17.16 5.98
CA GLN A 272 13.11 18.00 6.11
C GLN A 272 13.37 19.47 5.76
#